data_AF-A0A154R6X6-F1
#
_entry.id   AF-A0A154R6X6-F1
#
_cell.length_a   1.000
_cell.length_b   1.000
_cell.length_c   1.000
_cell.angle_alpha   90.00
_cell.angle_beta   90.00
_cell.angle_gamma   90.00
#
_symmetry.space_group_name_H-M   'P 1'
#
loop_
_entity.id
_entity.type
_entity.pdbx_description
1 polymer ?
#
loop_
_entity_poly.entity_id
_entity_poly.type
_entity_poly.pdbx_seq_one_letter_code
_entity_poly.pdbx_strand_id
1 'polypeptide(L)'
;MTSQKYDFRQFQEELATLERKMEKQTPAKTLGKKAAAAQRLAMAREEFLVLRQRHGLSVADVVAFFPEEEGIAYLQQLIAAAQAKPRRPRKA
;
A
#
# COMPACT_ATOMS: atom_id res chain seq x y z
N MET A 1 -2.74 -7.24 42.85
CA MET A 1 -2.80 -7.04 41.39
C MET A 1 -3.53 -8.23 40.79
N THR A 2 -4.85 -8.15 40.62
CA THR A 2 -5.66 -9.27 40.11
C THR A 2 -5.41 -9.42 38.62
N SER A 3 -4.64 -10.45 38.25
CA SER A 3 -4.46 -10.87 36.86
C SER A 3 -5.82 -11.29 36.31
N GLN A 4 -6.51 -10.37 35.63
CA GLN A 4 -7.74 -10.67 34.90
C GLN A 4 -7.38 -11.72 33.85
N LYS A 5 -7.85 -12.96 34.04
CA LYS A 5 -7.64 -14.05 33.09
C LYS A 5 -8.32 -13.65 31.80
N TYR A 6 -7.53 -13.37 30.79
CA TYR A 6 -8.03 -13.10 29.45
C TYR A 6 -8.64 -14.39 28.91
N ASP A 7 -9.96 -14.44 28.81
CA ASP A 7 -10.69 -15.64 28.41
C ASP A 7 -10.73 -15.75 26.89
N PHE A 8 -10.59 -16.97 26.36
CA PHE A 8 -10.64 -17.21 24.90
C PHE A 8 -11.95 -16.72 24.27
N ARG A 9 -13.06 -16.72 25.02
CA ARG A 9 -14.34 -16.14 24.57
C ARG A 9 -14.27 -14.62 24.39
N GLN A 10 -13.58 -13.92 25.29
CA GLN A 10 -13.36 -12.48 25.16
C GLN A 10 -12.50 -12.19 23.93
N PHE A 11 -11.46 -12.99 23.68
CA PHE A 11 -10.68 -12.88 22.45
C PHE A 11 -11.51 -13.10 21.18
N GLN A 12 -12.39 -14.11 21.17
CA GLN A 12 -13.30 -14.37 20.04
C GLN A 12 -14.28 -13.21 19.82
N GLU A 13 -14.82 -12.62 20.88
CA GLU A 13 -15.70 -11.46 20.80
C GLU A 13 -14.95 -10.20 20.34
N GLU A 14 -13.72 -10.00 20.80
CA GLU A 14 -12.84 -8.91 20.36
C GLU A 14 -12.47 -9.06 18.88
N LEU A 15 -12.12 -10.27 18.44
CA LEU A 15 -11.89 -10.59 17.02
C LEU A 15 -13.13 -10.34 16.17
N ALA A 16 -14.30 -10.86 16.57
CA ALA A 16 -15.54 -10.66 15.84
C ALA A 16 -15.94 -9.17 15.78
N THR A 17 -15.60 -8.40 16.83
CA THR A 17 -15.81 -6.95 16.86
C THR A 17 -14.85 -6.21 15.93
N LEU A 18 -13.59 -6.63 15.87
CA LEU A 18 -12.59 -6.12 14.93
C LEU A 18 -12.98 -6.42 13.48
N GLU A 19 -13.43 -7.64 13.18
CA GLU A 19 -13.92 -8.02 11.85
C GLU A 19 -15.14 -7.19 11.43
N ARG A 20 -16.14 -7.03 12.32
CA ARG A 20 -17.31 -6.18 12.06
C ARG A 20 -16.95 -4.70 11.89
N LYS A 21 -15.96 -4.20 12.64
CA LYS A 21 -15.46 -2.82 12.49
C LYS A 21 -14.73 -2.63 11.17
N MET A 22 -13.90 -3.59 10.75
CA MET A 22 -13.26 -3.58 9.43
C MET A 22 -14.30 -3.66 8.31
N GLU A 23 -15.32 -4.51 8.43
CA GLU A 23 -16.38 -4.62 7.43
C GLU A 23 -17.21 -3.32 7.32
N LYS A 24 -17.43 -2.62 8.43
CA LYS A 24 -18.10 -1.31 8.45
C LYS A 24 -17.19 -0.17 7.98
N GLN A 25 -15.88 -0.28 8.19
CA GLN A 25 -14.88 0.69 7.71
C GLN A 25 -14.47 0.46 6.26
N THR A 26 -14.83 -0.67 5.65
CA THR A 26 -14.73 -0.80 4.20
C THR A 26 -15.91 -0.10 3.52
N PRO A 27 -15.72 1.06 2.85
CA PRO A 27 -16.67 1.54 1.85
C PRO A 27 -16.72 0.63 0.60
N ALA A 28 -16.10 -0.56 0.65
CA ALA A 28 -15.99 -1.50 -0.46
C ALA A 28 -17.32 -2.13 -0.88
N LYS A 29 -18.40 -2.00 -0.10
CA LYS A 29 -19.73 -2.50 -0.52
C LYS A 29 -20.39 -1.67 -1.63
N THR A 30 -19.86 -0.50 -2.00
CA THR A 30 -20.41 0.33 -3.10
C THR A 30 -19.45 0.54 -4.27
N LEU A 31 -18.17 0.21 -4.11
CA LEU A 31 -17.14 0.43 -5.12
C LEU A 31 -16.67 -0.93 -5.65
N GLY A 32 -17.04 -1.24 -6.90
CA GLY A 32 -16.70 -2.50 -7.56
C GLY A 32 -15.20 -2.86 -7.42
N LYS A 33 -14.86 -4.15 -7.48
CA LYS A 33 -13.54 -4.74 -7.14
C LYS A 33 -12.30 -3.90 -7.55
N LYS A 34 -12.35 -3.22 -8.71
CA LYS A 34 -11.30 -2.31 -9.20
C LYS A 34 -11.11 -1.05 -8.34
N ALA A 35 -12.19 -0.41 -7.92
CA ALA A 35 -12.13 0.79 -7.09
C ALA A 35 -11.69 0.47 -5.65
N ALA A 36 -12.10 -0.67 -5.10
CA ALA A 36 -11.58 -1.16 -3.83
C ALA A 36 -10.07 -1.51 -3.89
N ALA A 37 -9.58 -2.02 -5.02
CA ALA A 37 -8.15 -2.24 -5.24
C ALA A 37 -7.38 -0.92 -5.39
N ALA A 38 -7.95 0.07 -6.09
CA ALA A 38 -7.37 1.40 -6.23
C ALA A 38 -7.27 2.13 -4.89
N GLN A 39 -8.30 2.00 -4.03
CA GLN A 39 -8.29 2.59 -2.69
C GLN A 39 -7.23 1.94 -1.78
N ARG A 40 -7.11 0.60 -1.81
CA ARG A 40 -6.02 -0.09 -1.10
C ARG A 40 -4.64 0.35 -1.59
N LEU A 41 -4.48 0.53 -2.90
CA LEU A 41 -3.23 1.04 -3.46
C LEU A 41 -2.96 2.49 -3.06
N ALA A 42 -3.99 3.33 -2.95
CA ALA A 42 -3.86 4.71 -2.49
C ALA A 42 -3.39 4.76 -1.02
N MET A 43 -4.02 3.97 -0.13
CA MET A 43 -3.60 3.88 1.27
C MET A 43 -2.16 3.38 1.41
N ALA A 44 -1.79 2.31 0.68
CA ALA A 44 -0.42 1.79 0.69
C ALA A 44 0.61 2.83 0.20
N ARG A 45 0.24 3.69 -0.76
CA ARG A 45 1.11 4.80 -1.23
C ARG A 45 1.31 5.86 -0.15
N GLU A 46 0.24 6.23 0.56
CA GLU A 46 0.33 7.20 1.66
C GLU A 46 1.20 6.68 2.80
N GLU A 47 1.01 5.42 3.21
CA GLU A 47 1.85 4.77 4.21
C GLU A 47 3.32 4.71 3.78
N PHE A 48 3.59 4.37 2.52
CA PHE A 48 4.95 4.37 1.97
C PHE A 48 5.58 5.76 1.99
N LEU A 49 4.82 6.82 1.68
CA LEU A 49 5.33 8.20 1.72
C LEU A 49 5.66 8.66 3.15
N VAL A 50 4.85 8.27 4.13
CA VAL A 50 5.14 8.54 5.54
C VAL A 50 6.39 7.79 5.99
N LEU A 51 6.52 6.50 5.62
CA LEU A 51 7.69 5.70 5.93
C LEU A 51 8.96 6.29 5.29
N ARG A 52 8.85 6.74 4.03
CA ARG A 52 9.91 7.43 3.30
C ARG A 52 10.37 8.68 4.01
N GLN A 53 9.46 9.54 4.46
CA GLN A 53 9.81 10.76 5.18
C GLN A 53 10.44 10.47 6.54
N ARG A 54 9.89 9.50 7.29
CA ARG A 54 10.36 9.13 8.63
C ARG A 54 11.78 8.56 8.63
N HIS A 55 12.11 7.75 7.62
CA HIS A 55 13.38 7.03 7.53
C HIS A 55 14.33 7.58 6.48
N GLY A 56 13.97 8.68 5.80
CA GLY A 56 14.78 9.26 4.73
C GLY A 56 14.98 8.34 3.53
N LEU A 57 14.06 7.40 3.28
CA LEU A 57 14.23 6.41 2.21
C LEU A 57 14.32 7.11 0.84
N SER A 58 15.33 6.71 0.09
CA SER A 58 15.57 7.13 -1.28
C SER A 58 15.22 6.01 -2.26
N VAL A 59 15.15 6.36 -3.54
CA VAL A 59 15.01 5.36 -4.61
C VAL A 59 16.20 4.40 -4.59
N ALA A 60 17.40 4.86 -4.19
CA ALA A 60 18.58 4.01 -4.08
C ALA A 60 18.39 2.91 -3.02
N ASP A 61 17.76 3.23 -1.88
CA ASP A 61 17.51 2.25 -0.82
C ASP A 61 16.53 1.18 -1.26
N VAL A 62 15.50 1.55 -2.04
CA VAL A 62 14.54 0.59 -2.59
C VAL A 62 15.18 -0.27 -3.68
N VAL A 63 16.01 0.31 -4.54
CA VAL A 63 16.72 -0.41 -5.61
C VAL A 63 17.75 -1.39 -5.03
N ALA A 64 18.37 -1.06 -3.90
CA ALA A 64 19.33 -1.94 -3.22
C ALA A 64 18.70 -3.26 -2.69
N PHE A 65 17.38 -3.32 -2.52
CA PHE A 65 16.68 -4.56 -2.16
C PHE A 65 16.39 -5.49 -3.34
N PHE A 66 16.54 -5.02 -4.58
CA PHE A 66 16.37 -5.86 -5.76
C PHE A 66 17.71 -6.53 -6.13
N PRO A 67 17.70 -7.78 -6.62
CA PRO A 67 18.85 -8.33 -7.32
C PRO A 67 19.29 -7.37 -8.43
N GLU A 68 20.59 -7.14 -8.57
CA GLU A 68 21.13 -6.13 -9.51
C GLU A 68 20.61 -6.32 -10.93
N GLU A 69 20.43 -7.57 -11.37
CA GLU A 69 19.92 -7.90 -12.70
C GLU A 69 18.45 -7.51 -12.91
N GLU A 70 17.61 -7.60 -11.87
CA GLU A 70 16.18 -7.32 -11.97
C GLU A 70 15.87 -5.83 -11.82
N GLY A 71 16.60 -5.13 -10.93
CA GLY A 71 16.38 -3.72 -10.64
C GLY A 71 16.68 -2.81 -11.84
N ILE A 72 17.83 -3.02 -12.50
CA ILE A 72 18.26 -2.20 -13.64
C ILE A 72 17.36 -2.46 -14.86
N ALA A 73 17.04 -3.72 -15.15
CA ALA A 73 16.14 -4.07 -16.25
C ALA A 73 14.75 -3.43 -16.08
N TYR A 74 14.20 -3.46 -14.86
CA TYR A 74 12.92 -2.81 -14.55
C TYR A 74 12.96 -1.29 -14.75
N LEU A 75 14.02 -0.63 -14.27
CA LEU A 75 14.19 0.81 -14.46
C LEU A 75 14.37 1.18 -15.93
N GLN A 76 15.15 0.40 -16.69
CA GLN A 76 15.31 0.58 -18.13
C GLN A 76 13.98 0.43 -18.87
N GLN A 77 13.17 -0.57 -18.52
CA GLN A 77 11.83 -0.76 -19.07
C GLN A 77 10.91 0.45 -18.78
N LEU A 78 10.94 0.97 -17.55
CA LEU A 78 10.17 2.17 -17.18
C LEU A 78 10.59 3.40 -17.97
N ILE A 79 11.90 3.61 -18.13
CA ILE A 79 12.46 4.73 -18.89
C ILE A 79 12.07 4.61 -20.36
N ALA A 80 12.23 3.44 -20.96
CA ALA A 80 11.84 3.18 -22.35
C ALA A 80 10.34 3.40 -22.57
N ALA A 81 9.48 2.91 -21.65
CA ALA A 81 8.04 3.13 -21.71
C ALA A 81 7.65 4.62 -21.58
N ALA A 82 8.37 5.38 -20.74
CA ALA A 82 8.16 6.81 -20.58
C ALA A 82 8.60 7.61 -21.82
N GLN A 83 9.71 7.23 -22.46
CA GLN A 83 10.19 7.87 -23.69
C GLN A 83 9.33 7.52 -24.91
N ALA A 84 8.79 6.29 -24.97
CA ALA A 84 7.89 5.85 -26.02
C ALA A 84 6.52 6.56 -26.00
N LYS A 85 6.15 7.20 -24.89
CA LYS A 85 4.90 7.96 -24.80
C LYS A 85 5.15 9.42 -25.20
N PRO A 86 4.76 9.86 -26.42
CA PRO A 86 4.94 11.24 -26.81
C PRO A 86 4.16 12.15 -25.85
N ARG A 87 4.90 12.98 -25.10
CA ARG A 87 4.31 14.06 -24.29
C ARG A 87 3.63 15.02 -25.27
N ARG A 88 2.32 14.89 -25.44
CA ARG A 88 1.52 15.88 -26.20
C ARG A 88 1.75 17.24 -25.55
N PRO A 89 2.26 18.25 -26.28
CA PRO A 89 2.33 19.60 -25.74
C PRO A 89 0.90 20.07 -25.47
N ARG A 90 0.61 20.44 -24.22
CA ARG A 90 -0.59 21.22 -23.90
C ARG A 90 -0.39 22.57 -24.59
N LYS A 91 -1.20 22.86 -25.62
CA LYS A 91 -1.28 24.21 -26.17
C LYS A 91 -1.74 25.15 -25.04
N ALA A 92 -0.98 26.21 -24.85
CA ALA A 92 -1.32 27.35 -24.00
C ALA A 92 -2.48 28.14 -24.63
#